data_AF-A0A497NGW2-F1
#
_entry.id   AF-A0A497NGW2-F1
#
_cell.length_a   1.000
_cell.length_b   1.000
_cell.length_c   1.000
_cell.angle_alpha   90.00
_cell.angle_beta   90.00
_cell.angle_gamma   90.00
#
_symmetry.space_group_name_H-M   'P 1'
#
loop_
_entity.id
_entity.type
_entity.pdbx_description
1 polymer ?
#
loop_
_entity_poly.entity_id
_entity_poly.type
_entity_poly.pdbx_seq_one_letter_code
_entity_poly.pdbx_strand_id
1 'polypeptide(L)'
;MKHEQENHVSVHNRALVDVHGLNLMMSKTNLISEDKLDSLILEIVETVLTEIFGVASVKLMLQTIKKRYHLEIKEIPQEPRVFSHALRSILGKNHAIIEDLILENLCLKLELKLKVKDGYTFSDYIMDIRFESL
;
A
#
# COMPACT_ATOMS: atom_id res chain seq x y z
N MET A 1 -35.80 -9.66 60.61
CA MET A 1 -37.05 -9.45 59.83
C MET A 1 -37.44 -7.98 59.87
N LYS A 2 -37.13 -7.23 58.80
CA LYS A 2 -37.79 -5.97 58.41
C LYS A 2 -37.73 -5.85 56.88
N HIS A 3 -38.89 -6.07 56.27
CA HIS A 3 -39.49 -5.52 55.04
C HIS A 3 -38.62 -5.02 53.86
N GLU A 4 -38.88 -5.67 52.70
CA GLU A 4 -39.10 -5.12 51.33
C GLU A 4 -39.77 -3.74 51.32
N GLN A 5 -39.66 -2.80 50.37
CA GLN A 5 -39.46 -2.70 48.90
C GLN A 5 -39.08 -1.20 48.69
N GLU A 6 -38.46 -0.64 47.64
CA GLU A 6 -38.77 -0.68 46.21
C GLU A 6 -37.80 0.28 45.46
N ASN A 7 -37.52 -0.02 44.19
CA ASN A 7 -37.19 0.90 43.09
C ASN A 7 -36.08 1.97 43.23
N HIS A 8 -34.95 1.71 42.57
CA HIS A 8 -34.43 2.64 41.56
C HIS A 8 -33.60 1.89 40.52
N VAL A 9 -34.22 1.56 39.39
CA VAL A 9 -33.51 1.23 38.15
C VAL A 9 -32.89 2.55 37.65
N SER A 10 -31.56 2.65 37.69
CA SER A 10 -30.84 3.63 36.88
C SER A 10 -30.01 2.87 35.85
N VAL A 11 -30.57 2.90 34.65
CA VAL A 11 -29.99 2.47 33.39
C VAL A 11 -28.71 3.28 33.13
N HIS A 12 -27.78 2.67 32.37
CA HIS A 12 -26.67 3.32 31.67
C HIS A 12 -25.32 3.41 32.41
N ASN A 13 -24.60 2.30 32.45
CA ASN A 13 -23.15 2.31 32.21
C ASN A 13 -22.84 1.36 31.06
N ARG A 14 -23.43 1.69 29.91
CA ARG A 14 -22.97 1.22 28.61
C ARG A 14 -21.82 2.15 28.23
N ALA A 15 -20.61 1.83 28.66
CA ALA A 15 -19.41 2.32 27.97
C ALA A 15 -19.36 1.61 26.61
N LEU A 16 -20.26 2.04 25.71
CA LEU A 16 -19.99 2.01 24.29
C LEU A 16 -18.75 2.87 24.14
N VAL A 17 -17.62 2.20 23.95
CA VAL A 17 -16.49 2.80 23.26
C VAL A 17 -17.10 3.20 21.91
N ASP A 18 -17.40 4.50 21.76
CA ASP A 18 -17.97 5.03 20.54
C ASP A 18 -17.05 4.58 19.40
N VAL A 19 -17.59 3.77 18.50
CA VAL A 19 -16.89 3.34 17.28
C VAL A 19 -16.53 4.57 16.41
N HIS A 20 -17.15 5.73 16.70
CA HIS A 20 -16.78 7.04 16.15
C HIS A 20 -15.45 7.61 16.68
N GLY A 21 -14.99 7.21 17.87
CA GLY A 21 -13.71 7.69 18.44
C GLY A 21 -12.47 7.05 17.82
N LEU A 22 -12.59 5.84 17.29
CA LEU A 22 -11.51 5.17 16.54
C LEU A 22 -11.41 5.69 15.09
N ASN A 23 -12.53 6.19 14.53
CA ASN A 23 -12.57 6.68 13.16
C ASN A 23 -11.84 8.03 12.98
N LEU A 24 -11.64 8.80 14.05
CA LEU A 24 -11.00 10.13 13.98
C LEU A 24 -9.46 10.08 14.08
N MET A 25 -8.87 9.01 14.63
CA MET A 25 -7.39 8.86 14.67
C MET A 25 -6.79 8.36 13.34
N MET A 26 -7.63 8.00 12.36
CA MET A 26 -7.19 7.62 11.01
C MET A 26 -7.20 8.80 10.02
N SER A 27 -7.75 9.96 10.39
CA SER A 27 -8.00 11.06 9.44
C SER A 27 -6.86 12.08 9.36
N LYS A 28 -5.65 11.62 9.03
CA LYS A 28 -4.58 12.50 8.54
C LYS A 28 -3.96 12.03 7.22
N THR A 29 -4.61 11.14 6.50
CA THR A 29 -4.22 10.81 5.13
C THR A 29 -4.93 11.73 4.15
N ASN A 30 -4.13 12.34 3.27
CA ASN A 30 -4.57 13.06 2.09
C ASN A 30 -5.43 12.09 1.26
N LEU A 31 -6.73 12.34 1.10
CA LEU A 31 -7.58 11.59 0.17
C LEU A 31 -7.03 11.83 -1.24
N ILE A 32 -6.23 10.92 -1.77
CA ILE A 32 -5.76 10.97 -3.16
C ILE A 32 -6.77 10.20 -4.01
N SER A 33 -7.02 10.61 -5.25
CA SER A 33 -7.83 9.79 -6.15
C SER A 33 -7.06 8.57 -6.63
N GLU A 34 -7.76 7.52 -7.05
CA GLU A 34 -7.13 6.31 -7.63
C GLU A 34 -6.18 6.66 -8.79
N ASP A 35 -6.63 7.51 -9.73
CA ASP A 35 -5.80 7.94 -10.85
C ASP A 35 -4.51 8.64 -10.41
N LYS A 36 -4.57 9.38 -9.30
CA LYS A 36 -3.41 10.11 -8.75
C LYS A 36 -2.46 9.15 -8.05
N LEU A 37 -2.98 8.14 -7.35
CA LEU A 37 -2.17 7.08 -6.77
C LEU A 37 -1.49 6.24 -7.85
N ASP A 38 -2.23 5.85 -8.89
CA ASP A 38 -1.70 5.08 -10.01
C ASP A 38 -0.60 5.86 -10.71
N SER A 39 -0.82 7.16 -10.96
CA SER A 39 0.20 8.05 -11.53
C SER A 39 1.45 8.14 -10.65
N LEU A 40 1.28 8.21 -9.33
CA LEU A 40 2.41 8.25 -8.38
C LEU A 40 3.18 6.92 -8.36
N ILE A 41 2.49 5.79 -8.38
CA ILE A 41 3.12 4.46 -8.46
C ILE A 41 3.95 4.36 -9.74
N LEU A 42 3.39 4.77 -10.88
CA LEU A 42 4.10 4.77 -12.15
C LEU A 42 5.34 5.66 -12.12
N GLU A 43 5.21 6.89 -11.62
CA GLU A 43 6.32 7.84 -11.51
C GLU A 43 7.47 7.25 -10.68
N ILE A 44 7.15 6.66 -9.51
CA ILE A 44 8.17 6.12 -8.61
C ILE A 44 8.82 4.86 -9.19
N VAL A 45 8.04 3.96 -9.80
CA VAL A 45 8.59 2.78 -10.47
C VAL A 45 9.55 3.19 -11.59
N GLU A 46 9.15 4.13 -12.45
CA GLU A 46 10.00 4.59 -13.55
C GLU A 46 11.25 5.32 -13.03
N THR A 47 11.11 6.15 -12.00
CA THR A 47 12.22 6.87 -11.36
C THR A 47 13.24 5.89 -10.76
N VAL A 48 12.82 5.00 -9.86
CA VAL A 48 13.71 4.06 -9.17
C VAL A 48 14.44 3.16 -10.18
N LEU A 49 13.73 2.61 -11.17
CA LEU A 49 14.35 1.77 -12.19
C LEU A 49 15.37 2.57 -13.02
N THR A 50 15.04 3.82 -13.37
CA THR A 50 15.91 4.66 -14.21
C THR A 50 17.15 5.11 -13.46
N GLU A 51 17.04 5.46 -12.18
CA GLU A 51 18.17 5.86 -11.35
C GLU A 51 19.17 4.71 -11.16
N ILE A 52 18.69 3.47 -11.03
CA ILE A 52 19.54 2.31 -10.77
C ILE A 52 20.16 1.76 -12.05
N PHE A 53 19.37 1.63 -13.12
CA PHE A 53 19.79 0.90 -14.33
C PHE A 53 20.06 1.79 -15.54
N GLY A 54 19.64 3.06 -15.49
CA GLY A 54 19.68 3.99 -16.63
C GLY A 54 18.56 3.75 -17.65
N VAL A 55 18.17 4.82 -18.34
CA VAL A 55 17.03 4.86 -19.28
C VAL A 55 17.07 3.75 -20.33
N ALA A 56 18.25 3.48 -20.92
CA ALA A 56 18.39 2.48 -21.97
C ALA A 56 18.07 1.06 -21.47
N SER A 57 18.58 0.70 -20.29
CA SER A 57 18.35 -0.60 -19.65
C SER A 57 16.89 -0.75 -19.22
N VAL A 58 16.29 0.31 -18.65
CA VAL A 58 14.88 0.32 -18.26
C VAL A 58 13.98 0.09 -19.46
N LYS A 59 14.24 0.75 -20.58
CA LYS A 59 13.48 0.55 -21.81
C LYS A 59 13.53 -0.92 -22.27
N LEU A 60 14.69 -1.57 -22.20
CA LEU A 60 14.82 -2.99 -22.55
C LEU A 60 14.09 -3.90 -21.53
N MET A 61 14.16 -3.58 -20.25
CA MET A 61 13.43 -4.31 -19.20
C MET A 61 11.92 -4.20 -19.42
N LEU A 62 11.38 -3.00 -19.59
CA LEU A 62 9.95 -2.79 -19.84
C LEU A 62 9.48 -3.45 -21.14
N GLN A 63 10.30 -3.44 -22.19
CA GLN A 63 10.01 -4.20 -23.41
C GLN A 63 9.98 -5.71 -23.17
N THR A 64 10.88 -6.22 -22.32
CA THR A 64 10.91 -7.64 -21.93
C THR A 64 9.67 -7.99 -21.10
N ILE A 65 9.30 -7.14 -20.15
CA ILE A 65 8.10 -7.28 -19.32
C ILE A 65 6.85 -7.32 -20.20
N LYS A 66 6.69 -6.35 -21.11
CA LYS A 66 5.57 -6.31 -22.06
C LYS A 66 5.48 -7.55 -22.94
N LYS A 67 6.62 -8.04 -23.46
CA LYS A 67 6.63 -9.19 -24.37
C LYS A 67 6.39 -10.54 -23.67
N ARG A 68 6.94 -10.73 -22.47
CA ARG A 68 6.94 -12.03 -21.78
C ARG A 68 5.80 -12.18 -20.76
N TYR A 69 5.35 -11.07 -20.17
CA TYR A 69 4.36 -11.06 -19.11
C TYR A 69 3.09 -10.30 -19.51
N HIS A 70 3.03 -9.77 -20.74
CA HIS A 70 1.88 -9.01 -21.26
C HIS A 70 1.48 -7.82 -20.39
N LEU A 71 2.46 -7.24 -19.68
CA LEU A 71 2.25 -6.12 -18.77
C LEU A 71 2.87 -4.84 -19.36
N GLU A 72 2.03 -3.85 -19.65
CA GLU A 72 2.48 -2.50 -19.97
C GLU A 72 2.82 -1.71 -18.71
N ILE A 73 3.69 -0.71 -18.83
CA ILE A 73 4.11 0.10 -17.67
C ILE A 73 2.89 0.69 -16.94
N LYS A 74 1.93 1.23 -17.68
CA LYS A 74 0.69 1.85 -17.16
C LYS A 74 -0.20 0.89 -16.35
N GLU A 75 -0.01 -0.41 -16.49
CA GLU A 75 -0.82 -1.45 -15.84
C GLU A 75 -0.20 -1.93 -14.53
N ILE A 76 1.07 -1.56 -14.25
CA ILE A 76 1.79 -1.93 -13.04
C ILE A 76 1.02 -1.60 -11.73
N PRO A 77 0.34 -0.44 -11.59
CA PRO A 77 -0.42 -0.14 -10.38
C PRO A 77 -1.55 -1.14 -10.11
N GLN A 78 -2.14 -1.71 -11.16
CA GLN A 78 -3.27 -2.63 -11.11
C GLN A 78 -2.82 -4.10 -11.04
N GLU A 79 -1.64 -4.41 -11.56
CA GLU A 79 -1.07 -5.76 -11.60
C GLU A 79 0.29 -5.85 -10.89
N PRO A 80 0.41 -5.41 -9.61
CA PRO A 80 1.69 -5.35 -8.90
C PRO A 80 2.30 -6.74 -8.68
N ARG A 81 1.48 -7.79 -8.60
CA ARG A 81 1.93 -9.18 -8.53
C ARG A 81 2.63 -9.62 -9.82
N VAL A 82 2.09 -9.25 -10.99
CA VAL A 82 2.69 -9.59 -12.29
C VAL A 82 4.01 -8.85 -12.45
N PHE A 83 4.05 -7.58 -12.05
CA PHE A 83 5.26 -6.78 -12.04
C PHE A 83 6.36 -7.40 -11.16
N SER A 84 6.04 -7.73 -9.90
CA SER A 84 6.97 -8.38 -8.96
C SER A 84 7.54 -9.69 -9.53
N HIS A 85 6.67 -10.52 -10.10
CA HIS A 85 7.10 -11.78 -10.73
C HIS A 85 8.05 -11.54 -11.93
N ALA A 86 7.74 -10.56 -12.77
CA ALA A 86 8.59 -10.22 -13.91
C ALA A 86 9.95 -9.67 -13.47
N LEU A 87 9.96 -8.80 -12.45
CA LEU A 87 11.17 -8.22 -11.89
C LEU A 87 12.07 -9.30 -11.27
N ARG A 88 11.49 -10.25 -10.53
CA ARG A 88 12.18 -11.44 -10.02
C ARG A 88 12.80 -12.28 -11.12
N SER A 89 12.12 -12.45 -12.26
CA SER A 89 12.68 -13.22 -13.37
C SER A 89 13.84 -12.52 -14.07
N ILE A 90 13.88 -11.18 -14.06
CA ILE A 90 14.93 -10.40 -14.71
C ILE A 90 16.14 -10.24 -13.77
N LEU A 91 15.91 -9.91 -12.51
CA LEU A 91 16.95 -9.54 -11.54
C LEU A 91 17.31 -10.67 -10.57
N GLY A 92 16.61 -11.81 -10.64
CA GLY A 92 16.81 -12.92 -9.71
C GLY A 92 16.51 -12.48 -8.28
N LYS A 93 17.38 -12.85 -7.33
CA LYS A 93 17.20 -12.52 -5.91
C LYS A 93 17.24 -11.01 -5.62
N ASN A 94 17.86 -10.22 -6.50
CA ASN A 94 18.04 -8.78 -6.28
C ASN A 94 16.78 -7.95 -6.57
N HIS A 95 15.69 -8.56 -7.07
CA HIS A 95 14.42 -7.87 -7.27
C HIS A 95 13.87 -7.25 -5.97
N ALA A 96 14.05 -7.93 -4.84
CA ALA A 96 13.55 -7.46 -3.55
C ALA A 96 14.11 -6.08 -3.17
N ILE A 97 15.39 -5.83 -3.46
CA ILE A 97 16.02 -4.52 -3.21
C ILE A 97 15.31 -3.41 -4.00
N ILE A 98 14.91 -3.70 -5.24
CA ILE A 98 14.21 -2.74 -6.10
C ILE A 98 12.78 -2.53 -5.61
N GLU A 99 12.09 -3.60 -5.21
CA GLU A 99 10.74 -3.54 -4.62
C GLU A 99 10.74 -2.71 -3.33
N ASP A 100 11.71 -2.95 -2.44
CA ASP A 100 11.89 -2.19 -1.21
C ASP A 100 12.12 -0.70 -1.50
N LEU A 101 12.99 -0.37 -2.45
CA LEU A 101 13.23 1.03 -2.85
C LEU A 101 11.97 1.71 -3.41
N ILE A 102 11.16 0.99 -4.19
CA ILE A 102 9.88 1.51 -4.69
C ILE A 102 8.92 1.79 -3.52
N LEU A 103 8.78 0.84 -2.59
CA LEU A 103 7.89 0.99 -1.44
C LEU A 103 8.33 2.11 -0.49
N GLU A 104 9.63 2.22 -0.22
CA GLU A 104 10.20 3.29 0.58
C GLU A 104 9.91 4.66 -0.04
N ASN A 105 10.14 4.82 -1.34
CA ASN A 105 9.85 6.08 -2.04
C ASN A 105 8.35 6.40 -2.06
N LEU A 106 7.49 5.39 -2.26
CA LEU A 106 6.03 5.56 -2.19
C LEU A 106 5.58 6.04 -0.81
N CYS A 107 6.00 5.36 0.25
CA CYS A 107 5.65 5.75 1.61
C CYS A 107 6.18 7.14 1.95
N LEU A 108 7.42 7.48 1.55
CA LEU A 108 7.98 8.82 1.76
C LEU A 108 7.15 9.90 1.05
N LYS A 109 6.74 9.68 -0.20
CA LYS A 109 5.92 10.63 -0.98
C LYS A 109 4.51 10.80 -0.43
N LEU A 110 3.97 9.74 0.17
CA LEU A 110 2.63 9.73 0.78
C LEU A 110 2.66 10.12 2.27
N GLU A 111 3.83 10.44 2.83
CA GLU A 111 4.04 10.71 4.26
C GLU A 111 3.56 9.55 5.16
N LEU A 112 3.60 8.32 4.64
CA LEU A 112 3.25 7.09 5.34
C LEU A 112 4.48 6.49 6.03
N LYS A 113 4.23 5.78 7.13
CA LYS A 113 5.27 4.96 7.78
C LYS A 113 5.24 3.56 7.19
N LEU A 114 6.28 3.18 6.45
CA LEU A 114 6.45 1.80 6.00
C LEU A 114 6.63 0.89 7.23
N LYS A 115 5.66 0.00 7.46
CA LYS A 115 5.71 -1.01 8.52
C LYS A 115 6.04 -2.35 7.88
N VAL A 116 7.24 -2.86 8.11
CA VAL A 116 7.61 -4.21 7.65
C VAL A 116 6.72 -5.24 8.35
N LYS A 117 6.05 -6.08 7.56
CA LYS A 117 5.17 -7.15 8.00
C LYS A 117 5.70 -8.49 7.49
N ASP A 118 5.76 -9.49 8.37
CA ASP A 118 6.23 -10.83 7.99
C ASP A 118 5.28 -11.47 6.98
N GLY A 119 5.85 -12.06 5.92
CA GLY A 119 5.10 -12.74 4.87
C GLY A 119 4.45 -11.82 3.84
N TYR A 120 4.58 -10.49 3.97
CA TYR A 120 4.09 -9.55 2.98
C TYR A 120 4.97 -9.55 1.72
N THR A 121 4.31 -9.56 0.57
CA THR A 121 4.92 -9.36 -0.74
C THR A 121 4.79 -7.90 -1.17
N PHE A 122 5.55 -7.49 -2.19
CA PHE A 122 5.38 -6.18 -2.84
C PHE A 122 3.93 -5.88 -3.19
N SER A 123 3.20 -6.86 -3.73
CA SER A 123 1.79 -6.72 -4.08
C SER A 123 0.92 -6.43 -2.86
N ASP A 124 1.20 -7.04 -1.71
CA ASP A 124 0.42 -6.82 -0.49
C ASP A 124 0.61 -5.39 0.03
N TYR A 125 1.83 -4.85 -0.04
CA TYR A 125 2.09 -3.46 0.32
C TYR A 125 1.41 -2.46 -0.62
N ILE A 126 1.42 -2.71 -1.93
CA ILE A 126 0.71 -1.84 -2.89
C ILE A 126 -0.79 -1.83 -2.57
N MET A 127 -1.38 -2.98 -2.26
CA MET A 127 -2.81 -3.06 -1.88
C MET A 127 -3.10 -2.33 -0.57
N ASP A 128 -2.24 -2.47 0.45
CA ASP A 128 -2.37 -1.74 1.71
C ASP A 128 -2.27 -0.22 1.48
N ILE A 129 -1.31 0.25 0.68
CA ILE A 129 -1.17 1.68 0.35
C ILE A 129 -2.43 2.21 -0.34
N ARG A 130 -3.02 1.43 -1.27
CA ARG A 130 -4.30 1.79 -1.89
C ARG A 130 -5.42 1.88 -0.85
N PHE A 131 -5.49 0.96 0.10
CA PHE A 131 -6.51 0.99 1.16
C PHE A 131 -6.32 2.14 2.17
N GLU A 132 -5.07 2.53 2.47
CA GLU A 132 -4.78 3.62 3.42
C GLU A 132 -4.91 5.02 2.81
N SER A 133 -4.87 5.14 1.47
CA SER A 133 -4.82 6.43 0.76
C SER A 133 -6.13 6.82 0.05
N LEU A 134 -7.08 5.89 -0.09
CA LEU A 134 -8.39 6.05 -0.72
C LEU A 134 -9.51 6.12 0.33
#